data_AF-A0A2N2MSR9-F1
#
_entry.id   AF-A0A2N2MSR9-F1
#
_cell.length_a   1.000
_cell.length_b   1.000
_cell.length_c   1.000
_cell.angle_alpha   90.00
_cell.angle_beta   90.00
_cell.angle_gamma   90.00
#
_symmetry.space_group_name_H-M   'P 1'
#
loop_
_entity.id
_entity.type
_entity.pdbx_description
1 polymer ?
#
loop_
_entity_poly.entity_id
_entity_poly.type
_entity_poly.pdbx_seq_one_letter_code
_entity_poly.pdbx_strand_id
1 'polypeptide(L)' 'MKNIQTEAFGRQEGEWVWCLHCERCYQVGENRLEISGQEYCPYPDCDGDTMFDSWPWSAIKEKHPDYPDTPERNKVFPLY' A
#
# COMPACT_ATOMS: atom_id res chain seq x y z
N MET A 1 28.10 -2.44 7.23
CA MET A 1 27.50 -3.37 6.26
C MET A 1 26.21 -2.71 5.78
N LYS A 2 26.07 -2.46 4.47
CA LYS A 2 24.98 -1.62 3.94
C LYS A 2 23.69 -2.44 3.95
N ASN A 3 22.66 -1.88 4.60
CA ASN A 3 21.33 -2.45 4.75
C ASN A 3 20.74 -2.73 3.37
N ILE A 4 20.25 -3.95 3.19
CA ILE A 4 19.47 -4.36 2.03
C ILE A 4 18.10 -3.68 2.23
N GLN A 5 17.93 -2.51 1.63
CA GLN A 5 16.64 -1.83 1.56
C GLN A 5 15.80 -2.58 0.53
N THR A 6 14.77 -3.28 1.00
CA THR A 6 13.77 -3.92 0.16
C THR A 6 12.86 -2.81 -0.39
N GLU A 7 13.29 -2.18 -1.48
CA GLU A 7 12.49 -1.20 -2.20
C GLU A 7 11.50 -1.92 -3.11
N ALA A 8 10.27 -2.13 -2.64
CA ALA A 8 9.16 -2.33 -3.57
C ALA A 8 8.92 -0.99 -4.30
N PHE A 9 9.50 -0.83 -5.49
CA PHE A 9 9.30 0.31 -6.41
C PHE A 9 9.62 1.70 -5.84
N GLY A 10 10.74 1.83 -5.12
CA GLY A 10 11.24 3.15 -4.67
C GLY A 10 10.36 3.85 -3.63
N ARG A 11 9.48 3.11 -2.96
CA ARG A 11 8.66 3.63 -1.86
C ARG A 11 9.36 3.40 -0.53
N GLN A 12 9.22 4.36 0.38
CA GLN A 12 9.88 4.34 1.68
C GLN A 12 8.96 3.78 2.77
N GLU A 13 9.54 3.09 3.75
CA GLU A 13 8.82 2.63 4.93
C GLU A 13 8.04 3.78 5.61
N GLY A 14 6.78 3.54 5.96
CA GLY A 14 5.88 4.54 6.53
C GLY A 14 5.10 5.38 5.50
N GLU A 15 5.43 5.32 4.21
CA GLU A 15 4.61 5.96 3.16
C GLU A 15 3.23 5.29 3.07
N TRP A 16 2.20 6.11 2.85
CA TRP A 16 0.84 5.61 2.69
C TRP A 16 0.59 5.08 1.29
N VAL A 17 0.01 3.89 1.23
CA VAL A 17 -0.45 3.25 0.00
C VAL A 17 -1.89 2.79 0.12
N TRP A 18 -2.54 2.59 -1.01
CA TRP A 18 -3.91 2.12 -1.17
C TRP A 18 -3.92 0.87 -2.04
N CYS A 19 -4.67 -0.16 -1.63
CA CYS A 19 -4.79 -1.42 -2.36
C CYS A 19 -5.96 -1.41 -3.35
N LEU A 20 -5.74 -1.82 -4.59
CA LEU A 20 -6.77 -1.95 -5.64
C LEU A 20 -7.81 -3.02 -5.35
N HIS A 21 -7.45 -4.09 -4.63
CA HIS A 21 -8.36 -5.21 -4.39
C HIS A 21 -9.35 -4.93 -3.26
N CYS A 22 -8.86 -4.44 -2.12
CA CYS A 22 -9.69 -4.23 -0.93
C CYS A 22 -10.03 -2.75 -0.68
N GLU A 23 -9.43 -1.85 -1.46
CA GLU A 23 -9.61 -0.40 -1.39
C GLU A 23 -9.22 0.21 -0.04
N ARG A 24 -8.38 -0.49 0.75
CA ARG A 24 -7.93 -0.04 2.07
C ARG A 24 -6.54 0.58 2.01
N CYS A 25 -6.32 1.57 2.88
CA CYS A 25 -5.02 2.19 3.08
C CYS A 25 -4.20 1.51 4.16
N TYR A 26 -2.90 1.41 3.92
CA TYR A 26 -1.88 0.90 4.84
C TYR A 26 -0.54 1.58 4.57
N GLN A 27 0.45 1.35 5.43
CA GLN A 27 1.79 1.90 5.27
C GLN A 27 2.75 0.88 4.68
N VAL A 28 3.70 1.35 3.85
CA VAL A 28 4.84 0.54 3.40
C VAL A 28 5.59 0.01 4.63
N GLY A 29 5.91 -1.28 4.62
CA GLY A 29 6.47 -2.00 5.77
C GLY A 29 5.44 -2.83 6.55
N GLU A 30 4.14 -2.57 6.37
CA GLU A 30 3.08 -3.41 6.97
C GLU A 30 2.78 -4.68 6.16
N ASN A 31 3.33 -4.78 4.93
CA ASN A 31 3.08 -5.86 3.97
C ASN A 31 3.26 -7.27 4.56
N ARG A 32 2.45 -8.22 4.07
CA ARG A 32 2.73 -9.65 4.31
C ARG A 32 3.84 -10.09 3.36
N LEU A 33 4.93 -10.62 3.91
CA LEU A 33 6.04 -11.16 3.12
C LEU A 33 5.93 -12.69 3.03
N GLU A 34 5.86 -13.20 1.81
CA GLU A 34 5.92 -14.64 1.55
C GLU A 34 7.37 -15.14 1.43
N ILE A 35 7.60 -16.44 1.61
CA ILE A 35 8.94 -17.07 1.54
C ILE A 35 9.62 -16.82 0.18
N SER A 36 8.83 -16.68 -0.88
CA SER A 36 9.29 -16.36 -2.24
C SER A 36 9.77 -14.92 -2.42
N GLY A 37 9.60 -14.06 -1.40
CA GLY A 37 9.92 -12.64 -1.46
C GLY A 37 8.83 -11.77 -2.08
N GLN A 38 7.66 -12.33 -2.43
CA GLN A 38 6.50 -11.51 -2.78
C GLN A 38 5.94 -10.79 -1.56
N GLU A 39 5.54 -9.55 -1.76
CA GLU A 39 4.86 -8.73 -0.77
C GLU A 39 3.39 -8.57 -1.14
N TYR A 40 2.52 -8.81 -0.17
CA TYR A 40 1.08 -8.69 -0.33
C TYR A 40 0.52 -7.65 0.62
N CYS A 41 -0.70 -7.21 0.31
CA CYS A 41 -1.54 -6.41 1.17
C CYS A 41 -1.51 -6.97 2.62
N PRO A 42 -1.38 -6.10 3.65
CA PRO A 42 -1.31 -6.52 5.05
C PRO A 42 -2.57 -7.23 5.55
N TYR A 43 -3.71 -7.03 4.88
CA TYR A 43 -4.98 -7.54 5.34
C TYR A 43 -5.14 -9.02 4.95
N PRO A 44 -5.44 -9.92 5.91
CA PRO A 44 -5.47 -11.36 5.67
C PRO A 44 -6.66 -11.80 4.78
N ASP A 45 -7.65 -10.94 4.62
CA ASP A 45 -8.80 -11.11 3.73
C ASP A 45 -8.58 -10.48 2.35
N CYS A 46 -7.35 -10.09 2.01
CA CYS A 46 -6.96 -9.52 0.73
C CYS A 46 -5.77 -10.28 0.12
N ASP A 47 -5.84 -10.50 -1.19
CA ASP A 47 -4.83 -11.17 -2.00
C ASP A 47 -4.05 -10.22 -2.92
N GLY A 48 -4.24 -8.91 -2.77
CA GLY A 48 -3.55 -7.91 -3.59
C GLY A 48 -2.04 -7.97 -3.44
N ASP A 49 -1.34 -8.08 -4.57
CA ASP A 49 0.11 -8.05 -4.68
C ASP A 49 0.59 -6.59 -4.58
N THR A 50 1.48 -6.28 -3.64
CA THR A 50 1.90 -4.89 -3.40
C THR A 50 2.60 -4.29 -4.62
N MET A 51 3.26 -5.09 -5.47
CA MET A 51 3.94 -4.61 -6.67
C MET A 51 2.95 -4.14 -7.76
N PHE A 52 1.82 -4.82 -7.93
CA PHE A 52 0.84 -4.50 -8.99
C PHE A 52 -0.41 -3.78 -8.49
N ASP A 53 -0.85 -4.09 -7.28
CA ASP A 53 -2.16 -3.71 -6.76
C ASP A 53 -2.08 -2.60 -5.72
N SER A 54 -0.90 -2.02 -5.45
CA SER A 54 -0.77 -0.92 -4.50
C SER A 54 -0.36 0.40 -5.17
N TRP A 55 -1.07 1.47 -4.81
CA TRP A 55 -0.88 2.81 -5.34
C TRP A 55 -0.48 3.78 -4.22
N PRO A 56 0.44 4.73 -4.46
CA PRO A 56 0.73 5.78 -3.48
C PRO A 56 -0.54 6.57 -3.16
N TRP A 57 -0.74 6.91 -1.88
CA TRP A 57 -1.92 7.69 -1.48
C TRP A 57 -1.98 9.05 -2.20
N SER A 58 -0.83 9.67 -2.45
CA SER A 58 -0.74 10.93 -3.21
C SER A 58 -1.41 10.83 -4.59
N ALA A 59 -1.24 9.71 -5.29
CA ALA A 59 -1.85 9.47 -6.60
C ALA A 59 -3.37 9.26 -6.50
N ILE A 60 -3.85 8.65 -5.40
CA ILE A 60 -5.29 8.53 -5.12
C ILE A 60 -5.89 9.89 -4.81
N LYS A 61 -5.26 10.66 -3.91
CA LYS A 61 -5.70 12.00 -3.50
C LYS A 61 -5.68 13.01 -4.64
N GLU A 62 -4.75 12.91 -5.60
CA GLU A 62 -4.74 13.75 -6.81
C GLU A 62 -6.02 13.56 -7.64
N LYS A 63 -6.51 12.32 -7.75
CA LYS A 63 -7.75 12.00 -8.48
C LYS A 63 -9.01 12.24 -7.64
N HIS A 64 -8.91 12.15 -6.32
CA HIS A 64 -10.00 12.29 -5.36
C HIS A 64 -9.69 13.39 -4.35
N PRO A 65 -9.79 14.67 -4.75
CA PRO A 65 -9.42 15.80 -3.90
C PRO A 65 -10.30 15.94 -2.65
N ASP A 66 -11.45 15.28 -2.59
CA ASP A 66 -12.36 15.21 -1.45
C ASP A 66 -11.91 14.23 -0.34
N TYR A 67 -10.99 13.31 -0.64
CA TYR A 67 -10.40 12.40 0.35
C TYR A 67 -9.49 13.14 1.34
N PRO A 68 -9.20 12.61 2.53
CA PRO A 68 -8.36 13.34 3.49
C PRO A 68 -6.91 13.44 3.01
N ASP A 69 -6.19 14.48 3.45
CA ASP A 69 -4.76 14.64 3.12
C ASP A 69 -3.91 13.51 3.72
N THR A 70 -4.31 12.99 4.88
CA THR A 70 -3.73 11.80 5.52
C THR A 70 -4.81 10.72 5.61
N PRO A 71 -4.59 9.54 5.01
CA PRO A 71 -5.56 8.44 5.10
C PRO A 71 -5.44 7.75 6.46
N GLU A 72 -6.35 6.82 6.71
CA GLU A 72 -6.37 6.01 7.92
C GLU A 72 -6.10 4.54 7.58
N ARG A 73 -5.38 3.86 8.46
CA ARG A 73 -5.12 2.42 8.32
C ARG A 73 -6.43 1.64 8.32
N ASN A 74 -6.55 0.67 7.42
CA ASN A 74 -7.71 -0.22 7.28
C ASN A 74 -9.01 0.52 6.91
N LYS A 75 -8.92 1.80 6.53
CA LYS A 75 -10.05 2.57 6.03
C LYS A 75 -10.21 2.31 4.54
N VAL A 76 -11.44 1.98 4.14
CA VAL A 76 -11.84 1.81 2.75
C VAL A 76 -12.06 3.18 2.10
N PHE A 77 -11.45 3.37 0.94
CA PHE A 77 -11.58 4.54 0.07
C PHE A 77 -11.95 4.07 -1.34
N PRO A 78 -13.26 3.99 -1.68
CA PRO A 78 -13.72 3.38 -2.93
C PRO A 78 -13.26 4.13 -4.17
N LEU A 79 -12.90 3.42 -5.24
CA LEU A 79 -12.66 4.02 -6.56
C LEU A 79 -13.66 3.53 -7.62
N TYR A 80 -14.38 2.44 -7.35
CA TYR A 80 -15.32 1.80 -8.28
C TYR A 80 -16.61 1.33 -7.60
#